data_AF-A0A930H1X8-F1
#
_entry.id   AF-A0A930H1X8-F1
#
_cell.length_a   1.000
_cell.length_b   1.000
_cell.length_c   1.000
_cell.angle_alpha   90.00
_cell.angle_beta   90.00
_cell.angle_gamma   90.00
#
_symmetry.space_group_name_H-M   'P 1'
#
loop_
_entity.id
_entity.type
_entity.pdbx_description
1 polymer ?
#
loop_
_entity_poly.entity_id
_entity_poly.type
_entity_poly.pdbx_seq_one_letter_code
_entity_poly.pdbx_strand_id
1 'polypeptide(L)'
;MVKIPQCINDELNLDPKKWKHLTKSKILDLKKKIKSASEITLVDRFYDNHSCIWIDFESDEAGFVWTFERSQKFGTSEVLKEIALSQLPRNPSLIYFQEDNEGVHLFYNFKNYSNEWLTKSIYFS
;
A
#
# COMPACT_ATOMS: atom_id res chain seq x y z
N MET A 1 16.39 -16.34 4.55
CA MET A 1 14.98 -16.08 4.16
C MET A 1 14.42 -15.07 5.14
N VAL A 2 13.73 -14.01 4.70
CA VAL A 2 13.15 -13.02 5.62
C VAL A 2 11.94 -13.67 6.29
N LYS A 3 11.85 -13.62 7.62
CA LYS A 3 10.67 -14.10 8.35
C LYS A 3 9.61 -13.01 8.30
N ILE A 4 8.48 -13.29 7.65
CA ILE A 4 7.31 -12.41 7.60
C ILE A 4 6.54 -12.58 8.92
N PRO A 5 6.23 -11.51 9.65
CA PRO A 5 5.40 -11.56 10.85
C PRO A 5 3.99 -12.07 10.54
N GLN A 6 3.49 -12.99 11.36
CA GLN A 6 2.15 -13.56 11.21
C GLN A 6 1.06 -12.48 11.38
N CYS A 7 1.30 -11.49 12.25
CA CYS A 7 0.37 -10.40 12.52
C CYS A 7 -0.03 -9.59 11.29
N ILE A 8 0.82 -9.53 10.24
CA ILE A 8 0.47 -8.85 8.98
C ILE A 8 -0.67 -9.59 8.27
N ASN A 9 -0.60 -10.93 8.25
CA ASN A 9 -1.61 -11.76 7.63
C ASN A 9 -2.90 -11.75 8.44
N ASP A 10 -2.80 -11.77 9.76
CA ASP A 10 -3.97 -11.76 10.64
C ASP A 10 -4.72 -10.42 10.53
N GLU A 11 -3.99 -9.29 10.50
CA GLU A 11 -4.56 -7.94 10.35
C GLU A 11 -5.26 -7.74 9.00
N LEU A 12 -4.66 -8.24 7.92
CA LEU A 12 -5.19 -8.08 6.56
C LEU A 12 -6.08 -9.26 6.14
N ASN A 13 -6.23 -10.28 6.98
CA ASN A 13 -6.88 -11.56 6.66
C ASN A 13 -6.36 -12.21 5.36
N LEU A 14 -5.03 -12.25 5.21
CA LEU A 14 -4.36 -12.73 3.99
C LEU A 14 -3.71 -14.11 4.17
N ASP A 15 -3.67 -14.89 3.08
CA ASP A 15 -2.92 -16.15 3.06
C ASP A 15 -1.41 -15.91 2.76
N PRO A 16 -0.49 -16.21 3.71
CA PRO A 16 0.95 -16.02 3.50
C PRO A 16 1.52 -16.80 2.32
N LYS A 17 0.88 -17.90 1.90
CA LYS A 17 1.34 -18.69 0.74
C LYS A 17 1.12 -17.98 -0.59
N LYS A 18 0.32 -16.91 -0.60
CA LYS A 18 -0.02 -16.13 -1.81
C LYS A 18 0.88 -14.93 -2.03
N TRP A 19 1.80 -14.63 -1.11
CA TRP A 19 2.74 -13.52 -1.26
C TRP A 19 3.68 -13.78 -2.44
N LYS A 20 3.76 -12.81 -3.35
CA LYS A 20 4.63 -12.88 -4.54
C LYS A 20 5.63 -11.76 -4.51
N HIS A 21 6.82 -11.98 -5.05
CA HIS A 21 7.75 -10.88 -5.30
C HIS A 21 7.15 -9.93 -6.33
N LEU A 22 7.26 -8.64 -6.06
CA LEU A 22 6.85 -7.61 -7.01
C LEU A 22 7.73 -7.71 -8.25
N THR A 23 7.13 -7.52 -9.42
CA THR A 23 7.82 -7.52 -10.70
C THR A 23 7.68 -6.16 -11.39
N LYS A 24 8.56 -5.87 -12.35
CA LYS A 24 8.45 -4.66 -13.16
C LYS A 24 7.15 -4.64 -13.97
N SER A 25 6.72 -5.78 -14.51
CA SER A 25 5.43 -5.89 -15.21
C SER A 25 4.28 -5.57 -14.27
N LYS A 26 4.30 -6.11 -13.04
CA LYS A 26 3.26 -5.82 -12.07
C LYS A 26 3.21 -4.34 -11.67
N ILE A 27 4.35 -3.68 -11.53
CA ILE A 27 4.38 -2.22 -11.32
C ILE A 27 3.71 -1.47 -12.47
N LEU A 28 3.94 -1.88 -13.73
CA LEU A 28 3.30 -1.24 -14.88
C LEU A 28 1.78 -1.46 -14.86
N ASP A 29 1.33 -2.65 -14.47
CA ASP A 29 -0.09 -2.95 -14.33
C ASP A 29 -0.74 -2.12 -13.21
N LEU A 30 -0.07 -1.98 -12.06
CA LEU A 30 -0.51 -1.12 -10.97
C LEU A 30 -0.60 0.34 -11.39
N LYS A 31 0.40 0.85 -12.13
CA LYS A 31 0.35 2.22 -12.68
C LYS A 31 -0.87 2.44 -13.57
N LYS A 32 -1.21 1.46 -14.41
CA LYS A 32 -2.41 1.53 -15.25
C LYS A 32 -3.67 1.51 -14.39
N LYS A 33 -3.77 0.58 -13.45
CA LYS A 33 -4.94 0.43 -12.56
C LYS A 33 -5.19 1.68 -11.71
N ILE A 34 -4.15 2.27 -11.12
CA ILE A 34 -4.23 3.51 -10.34
C ILE A 34 -4.77 4.66 -11.21
N LYS A 35 -4.23 4.82 -12.43
CA LYS A 35 -4.67 5.90 -13.34
C LYS A 35 -6.10 5.73 -13.84
N SER A 36 -6.55 4.49 -14.02
CA SER A 36 -7.89 4.19 -14.53
C SER A 36 -8.97 4.11 -13.46
N ALA A 37 -8.59 3.96 -12.18
CA ALA A 37 -9.54 3.87 -11.08
C ALA A 37 -10.37 5.16 -10.98
N SER A 38 -11.64 5.02 -10.59
CA SER A 38 -12.47 6.20 -10.34
C SER A 38 -11.99 6.88 -9.06
N GLU A 39 -11.87 6.09 -8.00
CA GLU A 39 -11.39 6.49 -6.69
C GLU A 39 -10.36 5.48 -6.17
N ILE A 40 -9.47 5.95 -5.32
CA ILE A 40 -8.55 5.09 -4.58
C ILE A 40 -8.52 5.49 -3.11
N THR A 41 -8.29 4.51 -2.26
CA THR A 41 -7.97 4.72 -0.84
C THR A 41 -6.59 4.17 -0.56
N LEU A 42 -5.76 4.94 0.13
CA LEU A 42 -4.41 4.54 0.53
C LEU A 42 -4.42 4.21 2.02
N VAL A 43 -3.84 3.07 2.39
CA VAL A 43 -3.71 2.69 3.80
C VAL A 43 -2.31 2.18 4.06
N ASP A 44 -1.56 2.92 4.84
CA ASP A 44 -0.26 2.54 5.37
C ASP A 44 -0.45 1.88 6.74
N ARG A 45 0.10 0.68 6.93
CA ARG A 45 0.08 -0.05 8.19
C ARG A 45 1.51 -0.34 8.65
N PHE A 46 1.82 0.06 9.87
CA PHE A 46 3.12 -0.11 10.50
C PHE A 46 3.04 -1.24 11.50
N TYR A 47 4.02 -2.14 11.45
CA TYR A 47 4.06 -3.32 12.29
C TYR A 47 5.38 -3.40 13.03
N ASP A 48 5.28 -3.78 14.31
CA ASP A 48 6.41 -4.40 14.99
C ASP A 48 6.40 -5.93 14.72
N ASN A 49 7.28 -6.69 15.37
CA ASN A 49 7.32 -8.14 15.17
C ASN A 49 6.07 -8.89 15.68
N HIS A 50 5.15 -8.22 16.38
CA HIS A 50 4.06 -8.86 17.11
C HIS A 50 2.67 -8.37 16.69
N SER A 51 2.53 -7.11 16.25
CA SER A 51 1.26 -6.42 16.11
C SER A 51 1.33 -5.28 15.08
N CYS A 52 0.16 -4.89 14.58
CA CYS A 52 -0.01 -3.62 13.91
C CYS A 52 -0.02 -2.51 14.97
N ILE A 53 0.94 -1.60 14.90
CA ILE A 53 1.11 -0.52 15.88
C ILE A 53 0.39 0.76 15.46
N TRP A 54 0.27 1.00 14.15
CA TRP A 54 -0.30 2.23 13.63
C TRP A 54 -0.84 2.03 12.21
N ILE A 55 -1.95 2.72 11.93
CA ILE A 55 -2.62 2.74 10.63
C ILE A 55 -2.81 4.21 10.24
N ASP A 56 -2.32 4.57 9.07
CA ASP A 56 -2.54 5.85 8.42
C ASP A 56 -3.38 5.62 7.16
N PHE A 57 -4.50 6.31 7.03
CA PHE A 57 -5.46 6.06 5.95
C PHE A 57 -5.91 7.36 5.30
N GLU A 58 -6.02 7.32 3.97
CA GLU A 58 -6.33 8.47 3.14
C GLU A 58 -7.38 8.10 2.11
N SER A 59 -8.52 8.78 2.17
CA SER A 59 -9.66 8.64 1.25
C SER A 59 -10.32 9.99 0.99
N ASP A 60 -11.23 10.02 0.01
CA ASP A 60 -11.96 11.23 -0.38
C ASP A 60 -12.80 11.85 0.75
N GLU A 61 -13.27 11.04 1.70
CA GLU A 61 -14.22 11.49 2.72
C GLU A 61 -13.61 11.66 4.12
N ALA A 62 -12.38 11.19 4.35
CA ALA A 62 -11.86 11.08 5.73
C ALA A 62 -10.33 11.25 5.88
N GLY A 63 -9.59 11.55 4.81
CA GLY A 63 -8.13 11.65 4.84
C GLY A 63 -7.57 13.02 5.27
N PHE A 64 -6.33 13.06 5.79
CA PHE A 64 -5.60 14.33 5.97
C PHE A 64 -5.36 15.04 4.64
N VAL A 65 -5.18 14.29 3.54
CA VAL A 65 -5.04 14.83 2.18
C VAL A 65 -6.25 15.67 1.77
N TRP A 66 -7.47 15.37 2.23
CA TRP A 66 -8.66 16.17 1.95
C TRP A 66 -8.51 17.63 2.43
N THR A 67 -7.74 17.86 3.49
CA THR A 67 -7.53 19.21 4.04
C THR A 67 -6.64 20.09 3.18
N PHE A 68 -5.93 19.54 2.20
CA PHE A 68 -5.04 20.30 1.33
C PHE A 68 -5.82 21.15 0.33
N GLU A 69 -5.38 22.40 0.14
CA GLU A 69 -5.92 23.32 -0.87
C GLU A 69 -5.91 22.70 -2.28
N ARG A 70 -4.89 21.89 -2.57
CA ARG A 70 -4.79 21.17 -3.84
C ARG A 70 -5.92 20.15 -4.03
N SER A 71 -6.26 19.39 -2.98
CA SER A 71 -7.34 18.40 -3.01
C SER A 71 -8.70 19.07 -3.19
N GLN A 72 -8.92 20.23 -2.57
CA GLN A 72 -10.13 21.05 -2.76
C GLN A 72 -10.28 21.56 -4.20
N LYS A 73 -9.17 21.72 -4.93
CA LYS A 73 -9.13 22.21 -6.32
C LYS A 73 -9.24 21.12 -7.37
N PHE A 74 -8.59 19.97 -7.15
CA PHE A 74 -8.41 18.92 -8.15
C PHE A 74 -9.11 17.60 -7.80
N GLY A 75 -9.70 17.51 -6.61
CA GLY A 75 -10.26 16.28 -6.05
C GLY A 75 -9.22 15.47 -5.29
N THR A 76 -9.61 14.93 -4.13
CA THR A 76 -8.73 14.12 -3.27
C THR A 76 -8.24 12.88 -4.00
N SER A 77 -9.12 12.17 -4.72
CA SER A 77 -8.77 10.98 -5.50
C SER A 77 -7.64 11.24 -6.52
N GLU A 78 -7.63 12.40 -7.20
CA GLU A 78 -6.55 12.73 -8.14
C GLU A 78 -5.22 12.94 -7.41
N VAL A 79 -5.24 13.64 -6.27
CA VAL A 79 -4.05 13.82 -5.43
C VAL A 79 -3.56 12.48 -4.87
N LEU A 80 -4.46 11.61 -4.42
CA LEU A 80 -4.12 10.28 -3.94
C LEU A 80 -3.51 9.41 -5.05
N LYS A 81 -4.04 9.48 -6.28
CA LYS A 81 -3.45 8.78 -7.44
C LYS A 81 -2.02 9.23 -7.70
N GLU A 82 -1.76 10.53 -7.65
CA GLU A 82 -0.39 11.06 -7.76
C GLU A 82 0.53 10.53 -6.65
N ILE A 83 0.06 10.57 -5.40
CA ILE A 83 0.81 10.05 -4.24
C ILE A 83 1.10 8.56 -4.44
N ALA A 84 0.10 7.75 -4.75
CA ALA A 84 0.24 6.31 -4.98
C ALA A 84 1.26 6.02 -6.09
N LEU A 85 1.18 6.72 -7.22
CA LEU A 85 2.11 6.58 -8.33
C LEU A 85 3.55 6.94 -7.92
N SER A 86 3.72 7.98 -7.10
CA SER A 86 5.02 8.43 -6.62
C SER A 86 5.66 7.45 -5.62
N GLN A 87 4.85 6.74 -4.85
CA GLN A 87 5.27 5.78 -3.83
C GLN A 87 5.56 4.37 -4.39
N LEU A 88 5.15 4.10 -5.63
CA LEU A 88 5.48 2.82 -6.27
C LEU A 88 7.00 2.61 -6.31
N PRO A 89 7.48 1.42 -5.92
CA PRO A 89 8.90 1.19 -5.72
C PRO A 89 9.66 1.15 -7.05
N ARG A 90 10.84 1.79 -7.07
CA ARG A 90 11.75 1.73 -8.22
C ARG A 90 12.46 0.39 -8.35
N ASN A 91 12.76 -0.26 -7.21
CA ASN A 91 13.38 -1.58 -7.15
C ASN A 91 12.41 -2.61 -6.54
N PRO A 92 11.71 -3.40 -7.37
CA PRO A 92 10.68 -4.32 -6.89
C PRO A 92 11.23 -5.60 -6.24
N SER A 93 12.50 -5.94 -6.44
CA SER A 93 13.05 -7.26 -6.09
C SER A 93 12.97 -7.63 -4.60
N LEU A 94 12.91 -6.61 -3.73
CA LEU A 94 12.86 -6.79 -2.27
C LEU A 94 11.46 -6.66 -1.68
N ILE A 95 10.46 -6.38 -2.52
CA ILE A 95 9.09 -6.08 -2.09
C ILE A 95 8.20 -7.26 -2.44
N TYR A 96 7.38 -7.67 -1.49
CA TYR A 96 6.33 -8.64 -1.73
C TYR A 96 5.02 -7.92 -2.01
N PHE A 97 4.10 -8.59 -2.67
CA PHE A 97 2.74 -8.11 -2.82
C PHE A 97 1.73 -9.25 -2.77
N GLN A 98 0.49 -8.88 -2.46
CA GLN A 98 -0.69 -9.71 -2.59
C GLN A 98 -1.85 -8.84 -3.07
N GLU A 99 -2.76 -9.43 -3.83
CA GLU A 99 -4.01 -8.79 -4.25
C GLU A 99 -5.19 -9.60 -3.72
N ASP A 100 -6.25 -8.90 -3.37
CA ASP A 100 -7.56 -9.46 -3.07
C ASP A 100 -8.63 -8.77 -3.93
N ASN A 101 -9.89 -8.91 -3.54
CA ASN A 101 -11.01 -8.35 -4.28
C ASN A 101 -11.11 -6.82 -4.15
N GLU A 102 -10.50 -6.23 -3.12
CA GLU A 102 -10.64 -4.82 -2.76
C GLU A 102 -9.42 -4.01 -3.19
N GLY A 103 -8.24 -4.63 -3.22
CA GLY A 103 -7.00 -3.87 -3.39
C GLY A 103 -5.74 -4.68 -3.69
N VAL A 104 -4.63 -3.95 -3.61
CA VAL A 104 -3.27 -4.49 -3.61
C VAL A 104 -2.57 -4.09 -2.33
N HIS A 105 -1.83 -5.02 -1.74
CA HIS A 105 -1.00 -4.80 -0.55
C HIS A 105 0.45 -4.98 -0.94
N LEU A 106 1.28 -3.96 -0.68
CA LEU A 106 2.72 -3.97 -0.91
C LEU A 106 3.44 -4.07 0.43
N PHE A 107 4.28 -5.08 0.60
CA PHE A 107 4.95 -5.39 1.85
C PHE A 107 6.43 -4.99 1.78
N TYR A 108 6.80 -4.05 2.63
CA TYR A 108 8.14 -3.50 2.78
C TYR A 108 8.74 -3.99 4.08
N ASN A 109 9.95 -4.55 4.01
CA ASN A 109 10.77 -4.86 5.18
C ASN A 109 11.95 -3.88 5.20
N PHE A 110 12.06 -3.06 6.25
CA PHE A 110 13.19 -2.15 6.42
C PHE A 110 14.41 -2.91 6.94
N LYS A 111 15.09 -3.59 6.00
CA LYS A 111 16.12 -4.60 6.28
C LYS A 111 17.38 -4.15 7.03
N ASN A 112 17.56 -2.87 7.32
CA ASN A 112 18.84 -2.39 7.85
C ASN A 112 18.80 -1.89 9.30
N TYR A 113 17.64 -1.63 9.93
CA TYR A 113 17.64 -0.96 11.24
C TYR A 113 16.60 -1.42 12.28
N SER A 114 15.44 -2.01 11.94
CA SER A 114 14.38 -2.14 12.95
C SER A 114 13.54 -3.42 12.99
N ASN A 115 13.74 -4.42 12.11
CA ASN A 115 12.78 -5.55 11.95
C ASN A 115 11.32 -5.10 11.70
N GLU A 116 11.08 -3.82 11.42
CA GLU A 116 9.75 -3.27 11.20
C GLU A 116 9.29 -3.58 9.78
N TRP A 117 7.98 -3.80 9.68
CA TRP A 117 7.30 -3.98 8.43
C TRP A 117 6.35 -2.81 8.19
N LEU A 118 6.26 -2.41 6.93
CA LEU A 118 5.27 -1.47 6.44
C LEU A 118 4.49 -2.15 5.34
N THR A 119 3.17 -2.15 5.47
CA THR A 119 2.28 -2.51 4.37
C THR A 119 1.67 -1.25 3.80
N LYS A 120 1.88 -1.00 2.51
CA LYS A 120 1.18 0.04 1.76
C LYS A 120 0.06 -0.62 0.97
N SER A 121 -1.19 -0.33 1.32
CA SER A 121 -2.36 -0.86 0.64
C SER A 121 -2.98 0.19 -0.26
N ILE A 122 -3.39 -0.22 -1.45
CA ILE A 122 -4.14 0.62 -2.39
C ILE A 122 -5.44 -0.12 -2.67
N TYR A 123 -6.55 0.45 -2.22
CA TYR A 123 -7.89 -0.02 -2.50
C TYR A 123 -8.45 0.76 -3.68
N PHE A 124 -9.19 0.07 -4.55
CA PHE A 124 -9.72 0.64 -5.78
C PHE A 124 -11.25 0.59 -5.76
N SER A 125 -11.90 1.66 -6.20
CA SER A 125 -13.36 1.73 -6.41
C SER A 125 -13.70 2.04 -7.88
#